data_AF-A0A1G3QNK9-F1
#
_entry.id   AF-A0A1G3QNK9-F1
#
_cell.length_a   1.000
_cell.length_b   1.000
_cell.length_c   1.000
_cell.angle_alpha   90.00
_cell.angle_beta   90.00
_cell.angle_gamma   90.00
#
_symmetry.space_group_name_H-M   'P 1'
#
loop_
_entity.id
_entity.type
_entity.pdbx_description
1 polymer ?
#
loop_
_entity_poly.entity_id
_entity_poly.type
_entity_poly.pdbx_seq_one_letter_code
_entity_poly.pdbx_strand_id
1 'polypeptide(L)'
;MKKNIISIIMLLIGCATMLTHDQLQNQIVINFPNLKKQQIYERSLQFLAHTFQSAKAVLEYKNLGEGKIIGNIVCIHYWASGTVYFKYSLTIDTKDFRSRFTLSANPYYDLHALIGKGGPFTMPFDSGCLPDIQADFEMLKSSYEKYINNPPTGTTSW
;
A
#
# COMPACT_ATOMS: atom_id res chain seq x y z
N MET A 1 -52.69 -32.36 -21.23
CA MET A 1 -52.56 -30.98 -20.68
C MET A 1 -51.37 -30.96 -19.73
N LYS A 2 -50.20 -30.50 -20.20
CA LYS A 2 -48.94 -30.52 -19.45
C LYS A 2 -48.84 -29.22 -18.64
N LYS A 3 -48.85 -29.33 -17.31
CA LYS A 3 -48.70 -28.20 -16.38
C LYS A 3 -47.23 -27.82 -16.28
N ASN A 4 -46.95 -26.54 -16.52
CA ASN A 4 -45.63 -25.92 -16.50
C ASN A 4 -44.98 -26.02 -15.10
N ILE A 5 -43.85 -26.73 -15.01
CA ILE A 5 -42.92 -26.67 -13.86
C ILE A 5 -41.58 -26.21 -14.43
N ILE A 6 -41.46 -24.90 -14.69
CA ILE A 6 -40.19 -24.24 -14.99
C ILE A 6 -40.15 -23.00 -14.10
N SER A 7 -39.91 -23.21 -12.82
CA SER A 7 -39.61 -22.15 -11.86
C SER A 7 -38.86 -22.85 -10.72
N ILE A 8 -37.60 -22.46 -10.48
CA ILE A 8 -36.61 -22.93 -9.47
C ILE A 8 -35.19 -23.18 -10.08
N ILE A 9 -34.74 -22.39 -11.06
CA ILE A 9 -33.30 -22.36 -11.47
C ILE A 9 -32.81 -20.91 -11.56
N MET A 10 -33.02 -20.12 -10.51
CA MET A 10 -32.61 -18.70 -10.50
C MET A 10 -32.01 -18.23 -9.16
N LEU A 11 -31.53 -19.13 -8.31
CA LEU A 11 -31.18 -18.80 -6.93
C LEU A 11 -29.72 -19.07 -6.52
N LEU A 12 -28.82 -19.41 -7.45
CA LEU A 12 -27.43 -19.74 -7.09
C LEU A 12 -26.37 -19.12 -8.00
N ILE A 13 -26.60 -17.89 -8.50
CA ILE A 13 -25.52 -17.04 -9.03
C ILE A 13 -25.22 -15.94 -8.01
N GLY A 14 -24.96 -16.35 -6.77
CA GLY A 14 -24.18 -15.52 -5.87
C GLY A 14 -22.74 -15.55 -6.39
N CYS A 15 -22.37 -14.59 -7.24
CA CYS A 15 -20.96 -14.37 -7.55
C CYS A 15 -20.26 -14.02 -6.23
N ALA A 16 -19.60 -15.00 -5.63
CA ALA A 16 -18.54 -14.74 -4.68
C ALA A 16 -17.46 -13.99 -5.46
N THR A 17 -17.44 -12.67 -5.36
CA THR A 17 -16.36 -11.83 -5.87
C THR A 17 -15.14 -12.13 -5.01
N MET A 18 -14.36 -13.15 -5.39
CA MET A 18 -13.03 -13.34 -4.83
C MET A 18 -12.21 -12.12 -5.21
N LEU A 19 -11.73 -11.39 -4.22
CA LEU A 19 -10.82 -10.28 -4.47
C LEU A 19 -9.56 -10.86 -5.13
N THR A 20 -9.28 -10.46 -6.37
CA THR A 20 -8.07 -10.91 -7.06
C THR A 20 -6.85 -10.24 -6.43
N HIS A 21 -5.68 -10.88 -6.50
CA HIS A 21 -4.43 -10.32 -5.97
C HIS A 21 -4.12 -8.90 -6.49
N ASP A 22 -4.58 -8.58 -7.70
CA ASP A 22 -4.51 -7.23 -8.29
C ASP A 22 -5.30 -6.17 -7.51
N GLN A 23 -6.41 -6.55 -6.87
CA GLN A 23 -7.22 -5.60 -6.09
C GLN A 23 -6.56 -5.17 -4.77
N LEU A 24 -5.45 -5.81 -4.39
CA LEU A 24 -4.64 -5.46 -3.21
C LEU A 24 -3.33 -4.75 -3.60
N GLN A 25 -3.12 -4.45 -4.89
CA GLN A 25 -1.96 -3.73 -5.38
C GLN A 25 -2.36 -2.41 -6.04
N ASN A 26 -2.03 -1.30 -5.38
CA ASN A 26 -2.19 0.03 -5.95
C ASN A 26 -0.87 0.47 -6.58
N GLN A 27 -0.89 0.81 -7.87
CA GLN A 27 0.29 1.24 -8.61
C GLN A 27 0.07 2.59 -9.29
N ILE A 28 1.06 3.47 -9.20
CA ILE A 28 1.05 4.77 -9.86
C ILE A 28 2.43 5.15 -10.39
N VAL A 29 2.46 5.81 -11.54
CA VAL A 29 3.67 6.43 -12.10
C VAL A 29 3.62 7.93 -11.85
N ILE A 30 4.72 8.46 -11.31
CA ILE A 30 4.89 9.88 -10.98
C ILE A 30 6.02 10.41 -11.85
N ASN A 31 5.79 11.53 -12.53
CA ASN A 31 6.73 12.12 -13.48
C ASN A 31 7.52 13.25 -12.83
N PHE A 32 8.83 13.28 -13.10
CA PHE A 32 9.79 14.27 -12.63
C PHE A 32 10.67 14.71 -13.81
N PRO A 33 10.17 15.55 -14.74
CA PRO A 33 10.77 15.79 -16.05
C PRO A 33 12.22 16.28 -16.03
N ASN A 34 12.69 16.80 -14.89
CA ASN A 34 14.03 17.37 -14.72
C ASN A 34 14.96 16.54 -13.82
N LEU A 35 14.53 15.34 -13.38
CA LEU A 35 15.32 14.52 -12.47
C LEU A 35 15.81 13.23 -13.13
N LYS A 36 17.09 12.91 -12.92
CA LYS A 36 17.69 11.64 -13.33
C LYS A 36 17.37 10.54 -12.33
N LYS A 37 17.43 9.29 -12.80
CA LYS A 37 17.18 8.09 -11.99
C LYS A 37 17.87 8.15 -10.62
N GLN A 38 19.16 8.47 -10.61
CA GLN A 38 19.96 8.54 -9.39
C GLN A 38 19.43 9.60 -8.41
N GLN A 39 19.08 10.79 -8.88
CA GLN A 39 18.55 11.86 -8.03
C GLN A 39 17.21 11.46 -7.43
N ILE A 40 16.32 10.84 -8.22
CA ILE A 40 15.03 10.34 -7.73
C ILE A 40 15.29 9.28 -6.66
N TYR A 41 16.13 8.29 -6.95
CA TYR A 41 16.46 7.20 -6.02
C TYR A 41 17.03 7.69 -4.68
N GLU A 42 18.01 8.60 -4.71
CA GLU A 42 18.61 9.17 -3.51
C GLU A 42 17.58 9.96 -2.69
N ARG A 43 16.76 10.78 -3.36
CA ARG A 43 15.67 11.52 -2.70
C ARG A 43 14.59 10.59 -2.16
N SER A 44 14.31 9.45 -2.81
CA SER A 44 13.37 8.45 -2.29
C SER A 44 13.89 7.82 -1.00
N LEU A 45 15.19 7.52 -0.90
CA LEU A 45 15.78 7.01 0.34
C LEU A 45 15.70 8.05 1.46
N GLN A 46 15.99 9.32 1.16
CA GLN A 46 15.87 10.41 2.13
C GLN A 46 14.42 10.61 2.58
N PHE A 47 13.47 10.55 1.64
CA PHE A 47 12.03 10.58 1.94
C PHE A 47 11.64 9.48 2.92
N LEU A 48 12.05 8.24 2.68
CA LEU A 48 11.74 7.14 3.60
C LEU A 48 12.35 7.37 4.99
N ALA A 49 13.58 7.90 5.05
CA ALA A 49 14.22 8.22 6.32
C ALA A 49 13.58 9.39 7.07
N HIS A 50 13.02 10.36 6.34
CA HIS A 50 12.35 11.52 6.91
C HIS A 50 10.90 11.23 7.33
N THR A 51 10.18 10.47 6.51
CA THR A 51 8.75 10.19 6.70
C THR A 51 8.52 9.15 7.80
N PHE A 52 9.43 8.21 7.96
CA PHE A 52 9.28 7.12 8.93
C PHE A 52 10.26 7.26 10.08
N GLN A 53 9.77 7.02 11.30
CA GLN A 53 10.54 7.16 12.54
C GLN A 53 11.85 6.34 12.54
N SER A 54 11.86 5.20 11.85
CA SER A 54 13.06 4.40 11.64
C SER A 54 13.15 3.93 10.20
N ALA A 55 14.08 4.53 9.45
CA ALA A 55 14.42 4.10 8.10
C ALA A 55 14.80 2.60 8.05
N LYS A 56 15.47 2.10 9.11
CA LYS A 56 15.88 0.70 9.23
C LYS A 56 14.69 -0.25 9.41
N ALA A 57 13.62 0.21 10.07
CA ALA A 57 12.43 -0.60 10.26
C ALA A 57 11.58 -0.70 8.97
N VAL A 58 11.68 0.31 8.10
CA VAL A 58 10.90 0.36 6.86
C VAL A 58 11.68 -0.20 5.68
N LEU A 59 12.97 0.07 5.54
CA LEU A 59 13.75 -0.28 4.36
C LEU A 59 14.22 -1.73 4.39
N GLU A 60 13.68 -2.57 3.50
CA GLU A 60 14.07 -3.99 3.41
C GLU A 60 15.04 -4.27 2.26
N TYR A 61 14.85 -3.62 1.11
CA TYR A 61 15.72 -3.80 -0.05
C TYR A 61 15.99 -2.47 -0.74
N LYS A 62 17.22 -2.29 -1.22
CA LYS A 62 17.60 -1.15 -2.03
C LYS A 62 18.68 -1.54 -3.03
N ASN A 63 18.49 -1.18 -4.29
CA ASN A 63 19.47 -1.40 -5.34
C ASN A 63 19.42 -0.24 -6.34
N LEU A 64 20.48 0.59 -6.35
CA LEU A 64 20.60 1.74 -7.25
C LEU A 64 20.73 1.31 -8.73
N GLY A 65 21.44 0.20 -8.98
CA GLY A 65 21.62 -0.37 -10.32
C GLY A 65 20.29 -0.75 -10.96
N GLU A 66 19.38 -1.35 -10.20
CA GLU A 66 18.01 -1.64 -10.62
C GLU A 66 17.09 -0.43 -10.51
N GLY A 67 17.45 0.55 -9.66
CA GLY A 67 16.59 1.67 -9.30
C GLY A 67 15.45 1.28 -8.37
N LYS A 68 15.59 0.17 -7.65
CA LYS A 68 14.50 -0.44 -6.88
C LYS A 68 14.70 -0.25 -5.38
N ILE A 69 13.65 0.16 -4.70
CA ILE A 69 13.57 0.27 -3.25
C ILE A 69 12.32 -0.50 -2.81
N ILE A 70 12.45 -1.35 -1.81
CA ILE A 70 11.32 -2.04 -1.18
C ILE A 70 11.37 -1.72 0.31
N GLY A 71 10.23 -1.29 0.84
CA GLY A 71 10.05 -1.12 2.26
C GLY A 71 8.74 -1.68 2.77
N ASN A 72 8.68 -1.91 4.08
CA ASN A 72 7.49 -2.37 4.79
C ASN A 72 6.99 -1.26 5.68
N ILE A 73 5.75 -0.86 5.43
CA ILE A 73 5.09 0.21 6.16
C ILE A 73 3.91 -0.36 6.92
N VAL A 74 3.64 0.23 8.08
CA VAL A 74 2.48 -0.12 8.90
C VAL A 74 1.59 1.11 8.99
N CYS A 75 0.36 1.01 8.50
CA CYS A 75 -0.67 2.01 8.76
C CYS A 75 -1.50 1.59 9.97
N ILE A 76 -1.88 2.58 10.78
CA ILE A 76 -2.64 2.38 12.00
C ILE A 76 -3.98 3.08 11.82
N HIS A 77 -5.07 2.32 11.85
CA HIS A 77 -6.41 2.88 11.80
C HIS A 77 -7.05 2.76 13.17
N TYR A 78 -7.66 3.86 13.63
CA TYR A 78 -8.38 3.92 14.89
C TYR A 78 -9.87 3.86 14.60
N TRP A 79 -10.51 2.76 14.99
CA TRP A 79 -11.95 2.57 14.89
C TRP A 79 -12.58 2.57 16.28
N ALA A 80 -13.89 2.79 16.35
CA ALA A 80 -14.61 2.80 17.63
C ALA A 80 -14.47 1.47 18.40
N SER A 81 -14.25 0.35 17.68
CA SER A 81 -14.08 -1.00 18.24
C SER A 81 -12.64 -1.40 18.53
N GLY A 82 -11.65 -0.58 18.19
CA GLY A 82 -10.24 -0.89 18.40
C GLY A 82 -9.30 -0.23 17.41
N THR A 83 -8.01 -0.45 17.63
CA THR A 83 -6.97 -0.09 16.65
C THR A 83 -6.77 -1.26 15.70
N VAL A 84 -6.48 -1.02 14.43
CA VAL A 84 -6.12 -2.05 13.44
C VAL A 84 -4.80 -1.65 12.77
N TYR A 85 -3.88 -2.60 12.67
CA TYR A 85 -2.60 -2.43 11.99
C TYR A 85 -2.64 -3.09 10.61
N PHE A 86 -2.41 -2.30 9.56
CA PHE A 86 -2.27 -2.82 8.21
C PHE A 86 -0.80 -2.79 7.79
N LYS A 87 -0.28 -3.93 7.34
CA LYS A 87 1.08 -4.05 6.82
C LYS A 87 1.05 -3.98 5.31
N TYR A 88 1.83 -3.08 4.74
CA TYR A 88 2.00 -2.94 3.30
C TYR A 88 3.46 -3.07 2.90
N SER A 89 3.68 -3.66 1.73
CA SER A 89 4.95 -3.56 1.01
C SER A 89 4.87 -2.37 0.05
N LEU A 90 5.72 -1.37 0.27
CA LEU A 90 5.93 -0.24 -0.61
C LEU A 90 7.12 -0.53 -1.52
N THR A 91 6.90 -0.59 -2.83
CA THR A 91 7.97 -0.67 -3.82
C THR A 91 8.05 0.64 -4.59
N ILE A 92 9.27 1.19 -4.69
CA ILE A 92 9.59 2.36 -5.49
C ILE A 92 10.58 1.93 -6.58
N ASP A 93 10.15 1.94 -7.83
CA ASP A 93 11.03 1.76 -8.98
C ASP A 93 11.36 3.13 -9.58
N THR A 94 12.63 3.41 -9.79
CA THR A 94 13.12 4.69 -10.31
C THR A 94 13.73 4.52 -11.69
N LYS A 95 13.36 5.42 -12.59
CA LYS A 95 13.94 5.56 -13.94
C LYS A 95 14.21 7.03 -14.19
N ASP A 96 14.89 7.33 -15.28
CA ASP A 96 15.03 8.72 -15.72
C ASP A 96 13.64 9.34 -15.86
N PHE A 97 13.49 10.50 -15.24
CA PHE A 97 12.32 11.37 -15.29
C PHE A 97 11.03 10.83 -14.66
N ARG A 98 11.06 9.69 -13.97
CA ARG A 98 9.86 9.13 -13.33
C ARG A 98 10.20 8.11 -12.25
N SER A 99 9.25 7.93 -11.33
CA SER A 99 9.22 6.76 -10.46
C SER A 99 7.87 6.06 -10.52
N ARG A 100 7.86 4.78 -10.19
CA ARG A 100 6.65 3.99 -10.02
C ARG A 100 6.53 3.62 -8.55
N PHE A 101 5.41 3.98 -7.96
CA PHE A 101 5.01 3.61 -6.61
C PHE A 101 4.06 2.43 -6.71
N THR A 102 4.37 1.35 -6.00
CA THR A 102 3.49 0.18 -5.86
C THR A 102 3.28 -0.07 -4.38
N LEU A 103 2.04 -0.03 -3.92
CA LEU A 103 1.65 -0.43 -2.58
C LEU A 103 0.91 -1.76 -2.67
N SER A 104 1.50 -2.80 -2.09
CA SER A 104 0.88 -4.13 -2.01
C SER A 104 0.48 -4.39 -0.56
N ALA A 105 -0.82 -4.57 -0.34
CA ALA A 105 -1.31 -5.03 0.95
C ALA A 105 -1.00 -6.51 1.13
N ASN A 106 -0.45 -6.88 2.29
CA ASN A 106 -0.42 -8.28 2.67
C ASN A 106 -1.78 -8.64 3.29
N PRO A 107 -2.56 -9.57 2.69
CA PRO A 107 -3.88 -9.93 3.21
C PRO A 107 -3.83 -10.63 4.57
N TYR A 108 -2.65 -11.00 5.08
CA TYR A 108 -2.48 -11.57 6.40
C TYR A 108 -2.36 -10.48 7.47
N TYR A 109 -3.50 -9.90 7.86
CA TYR A 109 -3.62 -9.09 9.06
C TYR A 109 -3.54 -10.02 10.28
N ASP A 110 -2.67 -9.69 11.23
CA ASP A 110 -2.67 -10.32 12.53
C ASP A 110 -3.56 -9.51 13.48
N LEU A 111 -4.87 -9.76 13.43
CA LEU A 111 -5.80 -9.22 14.43
C LEU A 111 -5.49 -9.75 15.85
N HIS A 112 -4.71 -10.84 15.97
CA HIS A 112 -4.36 -11.43 17.26
C HIS A 112 -3.36 -10.59 18.07
N ALA A 113 -2.72 -9.58 17.47
CA ALA A 113 -1.86 -8.66 18.21
C ALA A 113 -2.64 -7.67 19.10
N LEU A 114 -3.94 -7.47 18.86
CA LEU A 114 -4.76 -6.45 19.51
C LEU A 114 -5.83 -6.98 20.45
N ILE A 115 -6.24 -8.23 20.25
CA ILE A 115 -7.21 -8.90 21.12
C ILE A 115 -6.48 -10.09 21.71
N GLY A 116 -5.91 -9.91 22.89
CA GLY A 116 -5.23 -10.96 23.62
C GLY A 116 -6.07 -12.23 23.60
N LYS A 117 -5.51 -13.30 23.03
CA LYS A 117 -6.03 -14.68 23.02
C LYS A 117 -7.56 -14.82 22.94
N GLY A 118 -8.07 -15.00 21.71
CA GLY A 118 -9.29 -15.76 21.48
C GLY A 118 -10.46 -14.96 20.92
N GLY A 119 -10.67 -15.06 19.61
CA GLY A 119 -11.91 -14.66 18.94
C GLY A 119 -11.85 -15.00 17.45
N PRO A 120 -12.89 -15.62 16.85
CA PRO A 120 -12.89 -16.10 15.46
C PRO A 120 -13.25 -14.99 14.45
N PHE A 121 -12.96 -13.73 14.77
CA PHE A 121 -13.23 -12.62 13.85
C PHE A 121 -12.02 -12.43 12.93
N THR A 122 -11.93 -13.22 11.87
CA THR A 122 -11.31 -12.70 10.65
C THR A 122 -12.30 -11.65 10.14
N MET A 123 -12.02 -10.36 10.31
CA MET A 123 -12.78 -9.38 9.53
C MET A 123 -12.41 -9.66 8.08
N PRO A 124 -13.36 -10.07 7.21
CA PRO A 124 -13.06 -10.10 5.80
C PRO A 124 -12.54 -8.71 5.44
N PHE A 125 -11.54 -8.65 4.56
CA PHE A 125 -11.09 -7.41 3.94
C PHE A 125 -12.30 -6.86 3.21
N ASP A 126 -13.15 -6.11 3.93
CA ASP A 126 -14.41 -5.65 3.39
C ASP A 126 -14.11 -4.52 2.40
N SER A 127 -15.03 -4.30 1.47
CA SER A 127 -14.90 -3.22 0.51
C SER A 127 -14.88 -1.83 1.15
N GLY A 128 -15.12 -1.71 2.46
CA GLY A 128 -15.07 -0.48 3.25
C GLY A 128 -13.65 -0.08 3.67
N CYS A 129 -12.72 -1.03 3.78
CA CYS A 129 -11.31 -0.73 4.04
C CYS A 129 -10.58 -0.19 2.80
N LEU A 130 -11.00 -0.58 1.60
CA LEU A 130 -10.34 -0.20 0.34
C LEU A 130 -10.29 1.33 0.10
N PRO A 131 -11.35 2.11 0.38
CA PRO A 131 -11.30 3.58 0.33
C PRO A 131 -10.23 4.20 1.23
N ASP A 132 -10.07 3.69 2.46
CA ASP A 132 -9.08 4.20 3.41
C ASP A 132 -7.65 3.92 2.91
N ILE A 133 -7.43 2.73 2.34
CA ILE A 133 -6.14 2.35 1.73
C ILE A 133 -5.83 3.23 0.53
N GLN A 134 -6.83 3.53 -0.29
CA GLN A 134 -6.66 4.42 -1.43
C GLN A 134 -6.34 5.86 -0.98
N ALA A 135 -7.01 6.35 0.05
CA ALA A 135 -6.75 7.68 0.61
C ALA A 135 -5.33 7.78 1.18
N ASP A 136 -4.89 6.78 1.95
CA ASP A 136 -3.52 6.68 2.46
C ASP A 136 -2.49 6.62 1.33
N PHE A 137 -2.77 5.86 0.28
CA PHE A 137 -1.89 5.77 -0.89
C PHE A 137 -1.75 7.11 -1.62
N GLU A 138 -2.86 7.83 -1.85
CA GLU A 138 -2.83 9.15 -2.47
C GLU A 138 -2.12 10.19 -1.59
N MET A 139 -2.34 10.14 -0.27
CA MET A 139 -1.63 11.01 0.68
C MET A 139 -0.12 10.75 0.67
N LEU A 140 0.29 9.47 0.73
CA LEU A 140 1.70 9.08 0.68
C LEU A 140 2.34 9.51 -0.63
N LYS A 141 1.65 9.30 -1.76
CA LYS A 141 2.09 9.72 -3.08
C LYS A 141 2.23 11.24 -3.18
N SER A 142 1.25 12.00 -2.69
CA SER A 142 1.32 13.47 -2.70
C SER A 142 2.48 14.00 -1.86
N SER A 143 2.68 13.43 -0.67
CA SER A 143 3.82 13.75 0.20
C SER A 143 5.16 13.42 -0.47
N TYR A 144 5.25 12.25 -1.08
CA TYR A 144 6.41 11.83 -1.84
C TYR A 144 6.72 12.78 -3.00
N GLU A 145 5.74 13.08 -3.84
CA GLU A 145 5.91 13.98 -4.99
C GLU A 145 6.40 15.37 -4.55
N LYS A 146 5.82 15.91 -3.47
CA LYS A 146 6.25 17.18 -2.89
C LYS A 146 7.71 17.12 -2.40
N TYR A 147 8.08 16.05 -1.70
CA TYR A 147 9.43 15.85 -1.18
C TYR A 147 10.47 15.68 -2.28
N ILE A 148 10.17 14.87 -3.31
CA ILE A 148 11.11 14.65 -4.41
C ILE A 148 11.36 15.95 -5.19
N ASN A 149 10.35 16.78 -5.39
CA ASN A 149 10.53 18.06 -6.09
C ASN A 149 11.25 19.10 -5.22
N ASN A 150 10.97 19.13 -3.92
CA ASN A 150 11.51 20.10 -2.98
C ASN A 150 12.05 19.41 -1.71
N PRO A 151 13.18 18.68 -1.79
CA PRO A 151 13.75 18.05 -0.61
C PRO A 151 14.19 19.16 0.37
N PRO A 152 13.97 19.00 1.68
CA PRO A 152 14.45 19.97 2.67
C PRO A 152 15.95 20.17 2.47
N THR A 153 16.38 21.40 2.27
CA THR A 153 17.81 21.76 2.19
C THR A 153 18.40 21.70 3.59
N GLY A 154 18.71 20.49 4.05
CA GLY A 154 19.37 20.21 5.31
C GLY A 154 20.58 19.33 5.06
N THR A 155 21.73 19.96 4.86
CA THR A 155 23.04 19.33 5.05
C THR A 155 23.07 18.66 6.42
N THR A 156 23.10 17.34 6.46
CA THR A 156 23.78 16.63 7.54
C THR A 156 25.10 16.15 6.98
N SER A 157 26.06 17.08 6.96
CA SER A 157 27.45 16.72 7.19
C SER A 157 27.51 15.93 8.50
N TRP A 158 27.74 14.62 8.39
CA TRP A 158 28.36 13.84 9.45
C TRP A 158 29.82 13.63 9.05
#